data_AF-Q5TY31-F1
#
_entry.id   AF-Q5TY31-F1
#
_cell.length_a   1.000
_cell.length_b   1.000
_cell.length_c   1.000
_cell.angle_alpha   90.00
_cell.angle_beta   90.00
_cell.angle_gamma   90.00
#
_symmetry.space_group_name_H-M   'P 1'
#
loop_
_entity.id
_entity.type
_entity.pdbx_description
1 polymer ?
#
loop_
_entity_poly.entity_id
_entity_poly.type
_entity_poly.pdbx_seq_one_letter_code
_entity_poly.pdbx_strand_id
1 'polypeptide(L)'
;MGDTVSVTNLIDNIPKDGCVQYFCPGHLGSKYQAASQLGEMYQYKAVTYLTFSPDGTELLANMGTEHIYLYDITRSRNPLFLELPKLPGAAEGSKSGADCSGADASVGTEKTKHKFSPDVEQLKKEGNASLEKEQFLQAINKYTQAIQKVNGKDCAILYLNRATALMKRNWYGDVYAAVRDCHTALRLDPHYVKAHFRLARALLKLDKLKEAQICLEELVRRFPSYAKNPGVLMLEKDIGLEMDKARHRSPCSRMQTETYEQKENYWRTMSIDYEQRYIGHCNTKTDIKEANYLGDSNYIVAGYVCYHV
;
A
#
# COMPACT_ATOMS: atom_id res chain seq x y z
N MET A 1 -45.12 10.15 -18.06
CA MET A 1 -44.27 11.33 -17.88
C MET A 1 -43.22 10.91 -16.87
N GLY A 2 -42.03 10.53 -17.36
CA GLY A 2 -40.94 10.08 -16.51
C GLY A 2 -40.07 11.27 -16.15
N ASP A 3 -39.91 11.53 -14.86
CA ASP A 3 -39.09 12.63 -14.38
C ASP A 3 -37.63 12.42 -14.82
N THR A 4 -37.17 13.37 -15.62
CA THR A 4 -35.78 13.47 -16.04
C THR A 4 -34.99 14.03 -14.88
N VAL A 5 -34.26 13.17 -14.17
CA VAL A 5 -33.28 13.61 -13.17
C VAL A 5 -32.16 14.33 -13.92
N SER A 6 -32.19 15.65 -13.86
CA SER A 6 -31.12 16.51 -14.34
C SER A 6 -29.97 16.47 -13.34
N VAL A 7 -28.89 15.80 -13.71
CA VAL A 7 -27.63 15.84 -12.96
C VAL A 7 -27.06 17.24 -13.16
N THR A 8 -27.31 18.12 -12.20
CA THR A 8 -26.72 19.46 -12.17
C THR A 8 -25.27 19.34 -11.71
N ASN A 9 -24.34 20.01 -12.39
CA ASN A 9 -22.90 20.03 -12.07
C ASN A 9 -22.56 20.80 -10.76
N LEU A 10 -23.46 20.79 -9.78
CA LEU A 10 -23.38 21.51 -8.50
C LEU A 10 -23.45 20.51 -7.34
N ILE A 11 -22.40 19.68 -7.19
CA ILE A 11 -22.20 18.88 -5.96
C ILE A 11 -21.55 19.77 -4.89
N ASP A 12 -22.14 20.92 -4.58
CA ASP A 12 -21.54 21.95 -3.70
C ASP A 12 -22.37 22.26 -2.44
N ASN A 13 -23.38 21.44 -2.13
CA ASN A 13 -24.18 21.57 -0.89
C ASN A 13 -23.58 20.80 0.31
N ILE A 14 -22.25 20.65 0.38
CA ILE A 14 -21.61 20.07 1.57
C ILE A 14 -21.53 21.18 2.63
N PRO A 15 -22.16 21.02 3.81
CA PRO A 15 -22.02 21.97 4.91
C PRO A 15 -20.55 22.23 5.22
N LYS A 16 -20.15 23.51 5.24
CA LYS A 16 -18.77 23.90 5.58
C LYS A 16 -18.43 23.62 7.04
N ASP A 17 -19.46 23.58 7.88
CA ASP A 17 -19.35 23.34 9.31
C ASP A 17 -19.89 21.93 9.63
N GLY A 18 -19.07 21.11 10.30
CA GLY A 18 -19.49 19.80 10.83
C GLY A 18 -19.31 18.60 9.89
N CYS A 19 -18.90 18.78 8.63
CA CYS A 19 -18.57 17.67 7.74
C CYS A 19 -17.08 17.32 7.81
N VAL A 20 -16.75 16.10 8.23
CA VAL A 20 -15.36 15.62 8.22
C VAL A 20 -15.01 15.09 6.83
N GLN A 21 -13.94 15.61 6.24
CA GLN A 21 -13.49 15.24 4.90
C GLN A 21 -12.39 14.18 4.96
N TYR A 22 -12.80 12.91 4.84
CA TYR A 22 -11.89 11.79 4.65
C TYR A 22 -11.74 11.47 3.17
N PHE A 23 -10.52 11.17 2.75
CA PHE A 23 -10.25 10.87 1.34
C PHE A 23 -10.11 9.38 1.09
N CYS A 24 -10.67 8.95 -0.04
CA CYS A 24 -10.58 7.58 -0.51
C CYS A 24 -9.11 7.17 -0.68
N PRO A 25 -8.69 6.03 -0.12
CA PRO A 25 -7.32 5.55 -0.27
C PRO A 25 -6.89 5.47 -1.74
N GLY A 26 -5.68 5.97 -2.08
CA GLY A 26 -5.18 6.10 -3.46
C GLY A 26 -4.99 4.80 -4.26
N HIS A 27 -5.37 3.65 -3.72
CA HIS A 27 -5.46 2.38 -4.45
C HIS A 27 -6.85 2.10 -5.04
N LEU A 28 -7.82 2.94 -4.71
CA LEU A 28 -9.18 2.87 -5.23
C LEU A 28 -9.33 3.65 -6.56
N GLY A 29 -8.22 4.08 -7.19
CA GLY A 29 -8.21 5.06 -8.28
C GLY A 29 -7.53 4.66 -9.60
N SER A 30 -8.22 5.04 -10.68
CA SER A 30 -7.82 5.41 -12.06
C SER A 30 -7.21 4.40 -13.05
N LYS A 31 -7.49 3.10 -12.97
CA LYS A 31 -7.25 2.19 -14.11
C LYS A 31 -8.54 1.57 -14.61
N TYR A 32 -9.37 2.42 -15.20
CA TYR A 32 -10.64 1.98 -15.79
C TYR A 32 -10.93 2.47 -17.22
N GLN A 33 -10.07 3.30 -17.80
CA GLN A 33 -10.24 3.72 -19.20
C GLN A 33 -9.74 2.67 -20.22
N ALA A 34 -9.22 1.52 -19.79
CA ALA A 34 -8.70 0.47 -20.68
C ALA A 34 -9.33 -0.92 -20.47
N ALA A 35 -10.39 -1.03 -19.66
CA ALA A 35 -11.09 -2.28 -19.41
C ALA A 35 -12.09 -2.55 -20.55
N SER A 36 -11.76 -3.49 -21.44
CA SER A 36 -12.60 -3.89 -22.57
C SER A 36 -13.71 -4.88 -22.21
N GLN A 37 -13.79 -5.32 -20.95
CA GLN A 37 -14.74 -6.33 -20.49
C GLN A 37 -15.66 -5.79 -19.38
N LEU A 38 -16.97 -6.03 -19.56
CA LEU A 38 -18.08 -5.57 -18.70
C LEU A 38 -17.94 -6.01 -17.23
N GLY A 39 -17.19 -7.09 -16.94
CA GLY A 39 -16.93 -7.59 -15.58
C GLY A 39 -15.91 -6.77 -14.78
N GLU A 40 -15.12 -5.93 -15.44
CA GLU A 40 -14.19 -5.01 -14.78
C GLU A 40 -14.89 -3.69 -14.40
N MET A 41 -16.01 -3.33 -15.02
CA MET A 41 -16.67 -2.01 -14.94
C MET A 41 -17.20 -1.56 -13.55
N TYR A 42 -17.27 -2.44 -12.54
CA TYR A 42 -17.94 -2.14 -11.26
C TYR A 42 -16.98 -1.77 -10.10
N GLN A 43 -16.00 -0.89 -10.29
CA GLN A 43 -15.22 -0.36 -9.15
C GLN A 43 -15.25 1.17 -9.04
N TYR A 44 -16.44 1.76 -9.13
CA TYR A 44 -16.75 2.77 -8.12
C TYR A 44 -16.81 2.02 -6.79
N LYS A 45 -15.68 1.98 -6.06
CA LYS A 45 -15.67 1.41 -4.72
C LYS A 45 -16.42 2.37 -3.82
N ALA A 46 -17.75 2.27 -3.84
CA ALA A 46 -18.61 2.97 -2.92
C ALA A 46 -18.28 2.51 -1.51
N VAL A 47 -18.47 3.41 -0.55
CA VAL A 47 -18.55 3.01 0.85
C VAL A 47 -19.74 2.05 0.95
N THR A 48 -19.49 0.77 1.18
CA THR A 48 -20.55 -0.26 1.27
C THR A 48 -21.13 -0.35 2.67
N TYR A 49 -20.35 0.05 3.68
CA TYR A 49 -20.76 0.08 5.07
C TYR A 49 -19.94 1.12 5.82
N LEU A 50 -20.55 1.84 6.76
CA LEU A 50 -19.84 2.70 7.70
C LEU A 50 -20.53 2.72 9.06
N THR A 51 -19.76 2.81 10.14
CA THR A 51 -20.28 2.95 11.51
C THR A 51 -19.30 3.73 12.39
N PHE A 52 -19.82 4.40 13.42
CA PHE A 52 -19.01 5.10 14.41
C PHE A 52 -18.79 4.22 15.64
N SER A 53 -17.67 4.42 16.34
CA SER A 53 -17.46 3.83 17.66
C SER A 53 -18.50 4.35 18.67
N PRO A 54 -18.76 3.61 19.78
CA PRO A 54 -19.75 4.03 20.77
C PRO A 54 -19.52 5.42 21.38
N ASP A 55 -18.26 5.85 21.46
CA ASP A 55 -17.83 7.17 21.94
C ASP A 55 -17.73 8.23 20.82
N GLY A 56 -17.96 7.85 19.57
CA GLY A 56 -17.94 8.73 18.41
C GLY A 56 -16.56 9.22 17.98
N THR A 57 -15.48 8.62 18.50
CA THR A 57 -14.10 9.04 18.22
C THR A 57 -13.49 8.37 16.99
N GLU A 58 -14.03 7.23 16.56
CA GLU A 58 -13.54 6.44 15.44
C GLU A 58 -14.63 6.17 14.40
N LEU A 59 -14.26 6.16 13.11
CA LEU A 59 -15.12 5.77 11.99
C LEU A 59 -14.58 4.50 11.34
N LEU A 60 -15.41 3.47 11.30
CA LEU A 60 -15.15 2.21 10.63
C LEU A 60 -15.83 2.24 9.27
N ALA A 61 -15.07 2.17 8.18
CA ALA A 61 -15.63 2.23 6.83
C ALA A 61 -15.14 1.08 5.95
N ASN A 62 -16.07 0.42 5.28
CA ASN A 62 -15.78 -0.56 4.24
C ASN A 62 -15.91 0.07 2.86
N MET A 63 -14.84 -0.02 2.06
CA MET A 63 -14.79 0.58 0.72
C MET A 63 -14.78 -0.50 -0.36
N GLY A 64 -15.98 -0.82 -0.87
CA GLY A 64 -16.26 -1.55 -2.11
C GLY A 64 -15.77 -2.99 -2.24
N THR A 65 -14.91 -3.50 -1.36
CA THR A 65 -14.29 -4.83 -1.50
C THR A 65 -13.89 -5.42 -0.14
N GLU A 66 -12.60 -5.67 0.04
CA GLU A 66 -12.03 -6.53 1.08
C GLU A 66 -11.29 -5.74 2.16
N HIS A 67 -11.37 -4.41 2.10
CA HIS A 67 -10.65 -3.53 3.00
C HIS A 67 -11.60 -2.74 3.85
N ILE A 68 -11.25 -2.70 5.13
CA ILE A 68 -11.94 -1.89 6.10
C ILE A 68 -10.93 -0.93 6.69
N TYR A 69 -11.34 0.32 6.71
CA TYR A 69 -10.57 1.46 7.16
C TYR A 69 -11.11 1.87 8.51
N LEU A 70 -10.19 2.11 9.44
CA LEU A 70 -10.46 2.74 10.71
C LEU A 70 -9.91 4.16 10.63
N TYR A 71 -10.76 5.16 10.81
CA TYR A 71 -10.40 6.57 10.84
C TYR A 71 -10.49 7.08 12.27
N ASP A 72 -9.44 7.74 12.76
CA ASP A 72 -9.49 8.50 14.01
C ASP A 72 -10.03 9.90 13.69
N ILE A 73 -11.18 10.22 14.27
CA ILE A 73 -11.89 11.49 14.05
C ILE A 73 -11.34 12.62 14.92
N THR A 74 -10.67 12.26 16.00
CA THR A 74 -10.08 13.21 16.95
C THR A 74 -8.66 13.61 16.57
N ARG A 75 -7.89 12.68 15.98
CA ARG A 75 -6.48 12.88 15.59
C ARG A 75 -6.30 12.67 14.09
N SER A 76 -6.84 13.61 13.33
CA SER A 76 -6.66 13.66 11.89
C SER A 76 -5.19 13.73 11.49
N ARG A 77 -4.78 12.94 10.50
CA ARG A 77 -3.43 13.00 9.90
C ARG A 77 -3.51 13.39 8.44
N ASN A 78 -2.52 14.15 7.98
CA ASN A 78 -2.41 14.49 6.56
C ASN A 78 -2.09 13.23 5.73
N PRO A 79 -2.69 13.09 4.53
CA PRO A 79 -2.40 11.99 3.63
C PRO A 79 -0.93 11.95 3.24
N LEU A 80 -0.41 10.73 3.26
CA LEU A 80 0.92 10.44 2.76
C LEU A 80 0.84 10.23 1.25
N PHE A 81 1.12 11.30 0.51
CA PHE A 81 1.44 11.19 -0.91
C PHE A 81 2.82 10.53 -1.03
N LEU A 82 2.86 9.34 -1.63
CA LEU A 82 4.07 8.53 -1.78
C LEU A 82 4.94 9.12 -2.91
N GLU A 83 5.48 10.31 -2.69
CA GLU A 83 6.62 10.79 -3.47
C GLU A 83 7.85 9.97 -3.11
N LEU A 84 8.68 9.65 -4.11
CA LEU A 84 9.97 9.00 -3.87
C LEU A 84 10.72 9.80 -2.78
N PRO A 85 11.25 9.15 -1.74
CA PRO A 85 11.88 9.88 -0.65
C PRO A 85 12.99 10.76 -1.22
N LYS A 86 13.04 12.04 -0.83
CA LYS A 86 14.19 12.91 -1.12
C LYS A 86 15.36 12.41 -0.28
N LEU A 87 16.11 11.47 -0.83
CA LEU A 87 17.21 10.82 -0.14
C LEU A 87 18.41 11.78 -0.09
N PRO A 88 19.16 11.85 1.03
CA PRO A 88 20.31 12.73 1.15
C PRO A 88 21.35 12.45 0.05
N GLY A 89 22.08 13.49 -0.37
CA GLY A 89 23.11 13.41 -1.42
C GLY A 89 24.13 12.30 -1.15
N ALA A 90 24.69 11.73 -2.22
CA ALA A 90 25.65 10.64 -2.14
C ALA A 90 26.95 11.11 -1.47
N ALA A 91 27.04 11.01 -0.14
CA ALA A 91 28.26 11.22 0.62
C ALA A 91 28.80 9.85 1.09
N GLU A 92 29.95 9.50 0.49
CA GLU A 92 31.01 8.55 0.88
C GLU A 92 30.70 7.41 1.88
N GLY A 93 30.56 6.21 1.31
CA GLY A 93 31.41 5.07 1.67
C GLY A 93 31.19 4.37 3.02
N SER A 94 30.34 3.34 3.04
CA SER A 94 30.59 2.14 3.85
C SER A 94 30.68 0.94 2.91
N LYS A 95 31.90 0.47 2.67
CA LYS A 95 32.17 -0.75 1.90
C LYS A 95 31.65 -1.96 2.70
N SER A 96 30.55 -2.55 2.25
CA SER A 96 30.22 -3.94 2.59
C SER A 96 29.93 -4.69 1.30
N GLY A 97 31.00 -5.12 0.61
CA GLY A 97 30.90 -6.10 -0.46
C GLY A 97 30.78 -7.49 0.14
N ALA A 98 29.81 -8.27 -0.33
CA ALA A 98 29.87 -9.73 -0.32
C ALA A 98 28.96 -10.28 -1.44
N ASP A 99 29.55 -11.22 -2.19
CA ASP A 99 29.08 -11.83 -3.42
C ASP A 99 27.78 -12.63 -3.31
N CYS A 100 27.02 -12.70 -4.39
CA CYS A 100 26.00 -13.75 -4.60
C CYS A 100 25.98 -14.21 -6.06
N SER A 101 26.51 -15.41 -6.31
CA SER A 101 26.15 -16.26 -7.44
C SER A 101 25.06 -17.25 -7.00
N GLY A 102 24.01 -17.40 -7.80
CA GLY A 102 23.09 -18.54 -7.71
C GLY A 102 21.64 -18.18 -7.37
N ALA A 103 20.75 -18.53 -8.29
CA ALA A 103 19.30 -18.36 -8.22
C ALA A 103 18.67 -19.30 -7.19
N ASP A 104 17.95 -18.74 -6.21
CA ASP A 104 16.55 -19.05 -5.93
C ASP A 104 16.01 -18.09 -4.84
N ALA A 105 14.70 -17.98 -4.75
CA ALA A 105 13.94 -17.05 -3.92
C ALA A 105 14.12 -17.24 -2.40
N SER A 106 15.27 -16.85 -1.85
CA SER A 106 15.44 -16.56 -0.41
C SER A 106 16.57 -15.55 -0.24
N VAL A 107 16.21 -14.26 -0.23
CA VAL A 107 17.19 -13.17 -0.11
C VAL A 107 17.85 -13.25 1.27
N GLY A 108 19.12 -13.68 1.25
CA GLY A 108 19.98 -13.85 2.40
C GLY A 108 19.94 -12.69 3.38
N THR A 109 19.94 -13.06 4.65
CA THR A 109 19.99 -12.19 5.82
C THR A 109 21.19 -11.26 5.70
N GLU A 110 20.97 -9.99 5.39
CA GLU A 110 21.97 -8.96 5.69
C GLU A 110 22.09 -8.97 7.21
N LYS A 111 23.26 -9.36 7.72
CA LYS A 111 23.56 -9.31 9.14
C LYS A 111 23.94 -7.87 9.52
N THR A 112 23.07 -6.89 9.24
CA THR A 112 23.00 -5.73 10.11
C THR A 112 22.54 -6.27 11.46
N LYS A 113 23.44 -6.27 12.45
CA LYS A 113 23.10 -6.58 13.84
C LYS A 113 22.21 -5.45 14.38
N HIS A 114 20.96 -5.42 13.94
CA HIS A 114 19.93 -4.59 14.54
C HIS A 114 19.73 -5.07 15.97
N LYS A 115 19.98 -4.19 16.93
CA LYS A 115 20.02 -4.55 18.35
C LYS A 115 18.60 -4.38 18.90
N PHE A 116 17.74 -5.33 18.59
CA PHE A 116 16.37 -5.35 19.09
C PHE A 116 16.33 -5.89 20.52
N SER A 117 15.27 -5.56 21.26
CA SER A 117 14.96 -6.27 22.50
C SER A 117 14.66 -7.75 22.18
N PRO A 118 14.92 -8.68 23.11
CA PRO A 118 14.73 -10.12 22.88
C PRO A 118 13.29 -10.46 22.46
N ASP A 119 12.31 -9.72 22.99
CA ASP A 119 10.89 -9.83 22.63
C ASP A 119 10.63 -9.48 21.15
N VAL A 120 11.21 -8.39 20.66
CA VAL A 120 11.11 -7.99 19.25
C VAL A 120 11.84 -8.97 18.34
N GLU A 121 13.01 -9.47 18.74
CA GLU A 121 13.72 -10.50 17.98
C GLU A 121 12.91 -11.78 17.85
N GLN A 122 12.22 -12.19 18.93
CA GLN A 122 11.34 -13.33 18.94
C GLN A 122 10.15 -13.12 17.99
N LEU A 123 9.47 -11.97 18.06
CA LEU A 123 8.38 -11.63 17.14
C LEU A 123 8.83 -11.61 15.67
N LYS A 124 10.03 -11.06 15.39
CA LYS A 124 10.63 -11.09 14.06
C LYS A 124 10.88 -12.53 13.60
N LYS A 125 11.42 -13.39 14.46
CA LYS A 125 11.72 -14.79 14.16
C LYS A 125 10.44 -15.58 13.87
N GLU A 126 9.40 -15.37 14.68
CA GLU A 126 8.08 -15.96 14.46
C GLU A 126 7.46 -15.50 13.13
N GLY A 127 7.54 -14.20 12.84
CA GLY A 127 7.08 -13.65 11.56
C GLY A 127 7.81 -14.25 10.36
N ASN A 128 9.13 -14.43 10.46
CA ASN A 128 9.94 -15.08 9.42
C ASN A 128 9.52 -16.55 9.25
N ALA A 129 9.34 -17.30 10.33
CA ALA A 129 8.92 -18.70 10.29
C ALA A 129 7.52 -18.86 9.69
N SER A 130 6.57 -17.97 10.01
CA SER A 130 5.25 -17.96 9.36
C SER A 130 5.35 -17.60 7.87
N LEU A 131 6.26 -16.70 7.49
CA LEU A 131 6.47 -16.33 6.09
C LEU A 131 7.05 -17.48 5.26
N GLU A 132 7.95 -18.28 5.84
CA GLU A 132 8.51 -19.51 5.24
C GLU A 132 7.44 -20.59 5.07
N LYS A 133 6.49 -20.68 6.02
CA LYS A 133 5.34 -21.59 5.96
C LYS A 133 4.18 -21.08 5.10
N GLU A 134 4.37 -19.98 4.37
CA GLU A 134 3.32 -19.30 3.57
C GLU A 134 2.08 -18.84 4.36
N GLN A 135 2.21 -18.74 5.69
CA GLN A 135 1.18 -18.23 6.59
C GLN A 135 1.23 -16.70 6.63
N PHE A 136 0.94 -16.06 5.50
CA PHE A 136 1.19 -14.63 5.30
C PHE A 136 0.46 -13.73 6.30
N LEU A 137 -0.78 -14.05 6.66
CA LEU A 137 -1.55 -13.29 7.65
C LEU A 137 -0.86 -13.28 9.03
N GLN A 138 -0.42 -14.45 9.49
CA GLN A 138 0.27 -14.57 10.77
C GLN A 138 1.61 -13.82 10.72
N ALA A 139 2.35 -13.92 9.62
CA ALA A 139 3.59 -13.17 9.43
C ALA A 139 3.36 -11.65 9.52
N ILE A 140 2.36 -11.12 8.82
CA ILE A 140 2.00 -9.68 8.84
C ILE A 140 1.65 -9.23 10.26
N ASN A 141 0.86 -10.02 11.00
CA ASN A 141 0.49 -9.71 12.38
C ASN A 141 1.70 -9.68 13.31
N LYS A 142 2.60 -10.67 13.21
CA LYS A 142 3.82 -10.72 14.01
C LYS A 142 4.76 -9.55 13.73
N TYR A 143 4.96 -9.19 12.46
CA TYR A 143 5.74 -7.99 12.12
C TYR A 143 5.08 -6.71 12.63
N THR A 144 3.75 -6.62 12.57
CA THR A 144 3.03 -5.43 13.06
C THR A 144 3.18 -5.27 14.57
N GLN A 145 3.07 -6.35 15.34
CA GLN A 145 3.36 -6.35 16.79
C GLN A 145 4.82 -5.97 17.07
N ALA A 146 5.77 -6.47 16.27
CA ALA A 146 7.18 -6.11 16.42
C ALA A 146 7.41 -4.61 16.16
N ILE A 147 6.78 -4.04 15.12
CA ILE A 147 6.88 -2.62 14.78
C ILE A 147 6.33 -1.74 15.92
N GLN A 148 5.21 -2.12 16.55
CA GLN A 148 4.63 -1.37 17.67
C GLN A 148 5.54 -1.28 18.90
N LYS A 149 6.46 -2.24 19.06
CA LYS A 149 7.39 -2.31 20.20
C LYS A 149 8.73 -1.61 19.95
N VAL A 150 8.98 -1.12 18.73
CA VAL A 150 10.27 -0.54 18.33
C VAL A 150 10.10 0.92 17.89
N ASN A 151 10.90 1.79 18.50
CA ASN A 151 11.09 3.16 18.01
C ASN A 151 12.53 3.30 17.49
N GLY A 152 12.72 3.70 16.23
CA GLY A 152 14.03 4.05 15.67
C GLY A 152 14.37 3.44 14.31
N LYS A 153 15.61 3.70 13.85
CA LYS A 153 16.12 3.32 12.51
C LYS A 153 16.11 1.81 12.26
N ASP A 154 16.36 1.02 13.30
CA ASP A 154 16.36 -0.45 13.23
C ASP A 154 14.99 -1.03 12.82
N CYS A 155 13.90 -0.25 12.91
CA CYS A 155 12.58 -0.69 12.47
C CYS A 155 12.47 -0.91 10.95
N ALA A 156 13.41 -0.40 10.14
CA ALA A 156 13.40 -0.51 8.68
C ALA A 156 13.29 -1.95 8.16
N ILE A 157 13.98 -2.91 8.79
CA ILE A 157 13.91 -4.34 8.43
C ILE A 157 12.53 -4.94 8.69
N LEU A 158 11.84 -4.54 9.76
CA LEU A 158 10.52 -5.06 10.10
C LEU A 158 9.47 -4.58 9.10
N TYR A 159 9.51 -3.30 8.72
CA TYR A 159 8.67 -2.78 7.63
C TYR A 159 8.92 -3.55 6.33
N LEU A 160 10.18 -3.81 5.99
CA LEU A 160 10.50 -4.46 4.73
C LEU A 160 10.11 -5.96 4.69
N ASN A 161 10.19 -6.63 5.83
CA ASN A 161 9.70 -8.00 5.97
C ASN A 161 8.17 -8.05 5.88
N ARG A 162 7.46 -7.09 6.50
CA ARG A 162 6.01 -6.95 6.34
C ARG A 162 5.61 -6.64 4.90
N ALA A 163 6.33 -5.75 4.22
CA ALA A 163 6.13 -5.48 2.79
C ALA A 163 6.28 -6.75 1.94
N THR A 164 7.24 -7.61 2.26
CA THR A 164 7.42 -8.90 1.57
C THR A 164 6.23 -9.82 1.80
N ALA A 165 5.75 -9.94 3.03
CA ALA A 165 4.58 -10.75 3.35
C ALA A 165 3.32 -10.25 2.64
N LEU A 166 3.11 -8.92 2.61
CA LEU A 166 2.01 -8.28 1.87
C LEU A 166 2.11 -8.58 0.36
N MET A 167 3.27 -8.37 -0.26
CA MET A 167 3.45 -8.65 -1.69
C MET A 167 3.25 -10.12 -2.07
N LYS A 168 3.53 -11.06 -1.15
CA LYS A 168 3.30 -12.50 -1.33
C LYS A 168 1.83 -12.87 -1.12
N ARG A 169 1.15 -12.30 -0.11
CA ARG A 169 -0.28 -12.49 0.12
C ARG A 169 -1.11 -12.00 -1.06
N ASN A 170 -0.69 -10.89 -1.67
CA ASN A 170 -1.19 -10.41 -2.96
C ASN A 170 -2.72 -10.18 -2.99
N TRP A 171 -3.29 -9.74 -1.87
CA TRP A 171 -4.67 -9.24 -1.86
C TRP A 171 -4.74 -7.88 -2.58
N TYR A 172 -5.95 -7.45 -2.95
CA TYR A 172 -6.14 -6.08 -3.45
C TYR A 172 -5.51 -5.13 -2.41
N GLY A 173 -4.87 -4.05 -2.82
CA GLY A 173 -4.31 -3.10 -1.84
C GLY A 173 -3.02 -3.50 -1.08
N ASP A 174 -2.67 -4.78 -0.98
CA ASP A 174 -1.45 -5.21 -0.28
C ASP A 174 -0.19 -4.61 -0.90
N VAL A 175 -0.17 -4.52 -2.23
CA VAL A 175 0.96 -3.93 -2.95
C VAL A 175 1.12 -2.44 -2.58
N TYR A 176 0.03 -1.72 -2.35
CA TYR A 176 0.08 -0.32 -1.89
C TYR A 176 0.57 -0.21 -0.44
N ALA A 177 0.12 -1.12 0.44
CA ALA A 177 0.65 -1.20 1.79
C ALA A 177 2.15 -1.55 1.80
N ALA A 178 2.59 -2.41 0.89
CA ALA A 178 4.00 -2.75 0.70
C ALA A 178 4.82 -1.57 0.19
N VAL A 179 4.30 -0.76 -0.76
CA VAL A 179 4.94 0.50 -1.18
C VAL A 179 5.12 1.42 0.03
N ARG A 180 4.06 1.64 0.83
CA ARG A 180 4.14 2.48 2.05
C ARG A 180 5.19 1.96 3.04
N ASP A 181 5.25 0.66 3.26
CA ASP A 181 6.24 0.04 4.13
C ASP A 181 7.67 0.19 3.57
N CYS A 182 7.87 0.06 2.26
CA CYS A 182 9.18 0.29 1.62
C CYS A 182 9.61 1.76 1.73
N HIS A 183 8.70 2.71 1.50
CA HIS A 183 8.98 4.14 1.70
C HIS A 183 9.36 4.44 3.16
N THR A 184 8.65 3.84 4.11
CA THR A 184 8.96 4.01 5.54
C THR A 184 10.32 3.41 5.88
N ALA A 185 10.63 2.23 5.36
CA ALA A 185 11.96 1.64 5.50
C ALA A 185 13.07 2.55 4.93
N LEU A 186 12.86 3.16 3.76
CA LEU A 186 13.82 4.10 3.15
C LEU A 186 13.94 5.44 3.88
N ARG A 187 12.87 5.92 4.52
CA ARG A 187 12.94 7.11 5.40
C ARG A 187 13.77 6.84 6.65
N LEU A 188 13.69 5.63 7.19
CA LEU A 188 14.46 5.20 8.36
C LEU A 188 15.92 4.90 8.01
N ASP A 189 16.13 4.21 6.89
CA ASP A 189 17.45 3.87 6.35
C ASP A 189 17.48 4.10 4.82
N PRO A 190 17.98 5.28 4.39
CA PRO A 190 18.19 5.61 2.97
C PRO A 190 19.12 4.64 2.24
N HIS A 191 19.99 3.92 2.98
CA HIS A 191 20.98 3.03 2.40
C HIS A 191 20.50 1.58 2.27
N TYR A 192 19.23 1.32 2.60
CA TYR A 192 18.72 -0.04 2.60
C TYR A 192 18.43 -0.53 1.17
N VAL A 193 19.42 -1.17 0.54
CA VAL A 193 19.38 -1.62 -0.87
C VAL A 193 18.13 -2.45 -1.18
N LYS A 194 17.78 -3.39 -0.30
CA LYS A 194 16.60 -4.25 -0.49
C LYS A 194 15.29 -3.46 -0.47
N ALA A 195 15.23 -2.32 0.21
CA ALA A 195 14.05 -1.48 0.25
C ALA A 195 13.82 -0.76 -1.08
N HIS A 196 14.89 -0.24 -1.69
CA HIS A 196 14.84 0.30 -3.06
C HIS A 196 14.37 -0.74 -4.07
N PHE A 197 14.95 -1.95 -4.04
CA PHE A 197 14.59 -3.01 -4.97
C PHE A 197 13.12 -3.44 -4.82
N ARG A 198 12.67 -3.63 -3.58
CA ARG A 198 11.28 -4.02 -3.30
C ARG A 198 10.30 -2.90 -3.65
N LEU A 199 10.66 -1.64 -3.46
CA LEU A 199 9.85 -0.49 -3.87
C LEU A 199 9.64 -0.48 -5.39
N ALA A 200 10.73 -0.57 -6.17
CA ALA A 200 10.65 -0.64 -7.63
C ALA A 200 9.77 -1.80 -8.10
N ARG A 201 9.94 -3.00 -7.50
CA ARG A 201 9.11 -4.17 -7.82
C ARG A 201 7.64 -3.99 -7.44
N ALA A 202 7.35 -3.34 -6.32
CA ALA A 202 5.98 -3.05 -5.91
C ALA A 202 5.32 -2.01 -6.84
N LEU A 203 6.06 -0.98 -7.26
CA LEU A 203 5.60 0.01 -8.23
C LEU A 203 5.33 -0.62 -9.60
N LEU A 204 6.19 -1.57 -10.05
CA LEU A 204 5.93 -2.37 -11.24
C LEU A 204 4.63 -3.17 -11.12
N LYS A 205 4.38 -3.82 -9.97
CA LYS A 205 3.11 -4.54 -9.71
C LYS A 205 1.88 -3.62 -9.73
N LEU A 206 2.04 -2.33 -9.41
CA LEU A 206 0.99 -1.32 -9.53
C LEU A 206 0.89 -0.74 -10.95
N ASP A 207 1.75 -1.19 -11.86
CA ASP A 207 1.89 -0.67 -13.23
C ASP A 207 2.12 0.87 -13.21
N LYS A 208 2.91 1.32 -12.22
CA LYS A 208 3.50 2.66 -12.10
C LYS A 208 4.92 2.63 -12.66
N LEU A 209 4.98 2.45 -13.98
CA LEU A 209 6.22 2.06 -14.67
C LEU A 209 7.31 3.14 -14.59
N LYS A 210 6.94 4.42 -14.71
CA LYS A 210 7.88 5.54 -14.64
C LYS A 210 8.52 5.63 -13.26
N GLU A 211 7.70 5.55 -12.21
CA GLU A 211 8.15 5.60 -10.83
C GLU A 211 9.00 4.37 -10.46
N ALA A 212 8.64 3.19 -10.98
CA ALA A 212 9.43 1.97 -10.83
C ALA A 212 10.82 2.13 -11.46
N GLN A 213 10.90 2.70 -12.68
CA GLN A 213 12.15 2.97 -13.36
C GLN A 213 13.03 3.95 -12.57
N ILE A 214 12.48 5.11 -12.17
CA ILE A 214 13.23 6.11 -11.39
C ILE A 214 13.76 5.50 -10.09
N CYS A 215 12.96 4.68 -9.41
CA CYS A 215 13.38 4.01 -8.18
C CYS A 215 14.55 3.03 -8.42
N LEU A 216 14.56 2.32 -9.56
CA LEU A 216 15.62 1.38 -9.90
C LEU A 216 16.91 2.11 -10.34
N GLU A 217 16.78 3.18 -11.09
CA GLU A 217 17.90 4.06 -11.46
C GLU A 217 18.56 4.65 -10.21
N GLU A 218 17.79 5.08 -9.22
CA GLU A 218 18.31 5.59 -7.96
C GLU A 218 19.06 4.50 -7.16
N LEU A 219 18.58 3.25 -7.17
CA LEU A 219 19.28 2.11 -6.59
C LEU A 219 20.66 1.95 -7.23
N VAL A 220 20.71 1.88 -8.56
CA VAL A 220 21.95 1.68 -9.32
C VAL A 220 22.92 2.85 -9.14
N ARG A 221 22.41 4.08 -9.14
CA ARG A 221 23.18 5.30 -8.93
C ARG A 221 23.84 5.33 -7.54
N ARG A 222 23.12 4.92 -6.49
CA ARG A 222 23.66 4.86 -5.12
C ARG A 222 24.55 3.66 -4.88
N PHE A 223 24.23 2.53 -5.50
CA PHE A 223 24.91 1.26 -5.29
C PHE A 223 25.36 0.64 -6.61
N PRO A 224 26.41 1.19 -7.26
CA PRO A 224 26.87 0.71 -8.57
C PRO A 224 27.27 -0.77 -8.58
N SER A 225 27.67 -1.33 -7.43
CA SER A 225 27.97 -2.76 -7.29
C SER A 225 26.77 -3.66 -7.55
N TYR A 226 25.54 -3.16 -7.35
CA TYR A 226 24.31 -3.91 -7.57
C TYR A 226 23.79 -3.78 -9.01
N ALA A 227 24.38 -2.92 -9.85
CA ALA A 227 23.98 -2.74 -11.25
C ALA A 227 24.02 -4.05 -12.05
N LYS A 228 25.00 -4.91 -11.77
CA LYS A 228 25.18 -6.22 -12.42
C LYS A 228 24.49 -7.37 -11.68
N ASN A 229 23.72 -7.09 -10.62
CA ASN A 229 23.02 -8.12 -9.89
C ASN A 229 21.92 -8.72 -10.78
N PRO A 230 21.82 -10.06 -10.93
CA PRO A 230 20.82 -10.68 -11.79
C PRO A 230 19.39 -10.23 -11.50
N GLY A 231 19.04 -10.03 -10.22
CA GLY A 231 17.70 -9.58 -9.83
C GLY A 231 17.39 -8.16 -10.29
N VAL A 232 18.38 -7.25 -10.21
CA VAL A 232 18.25 -5.86 -10.68
C VAL A 232 18.10 -5.83 -12.19
N LEU A 233 18.92 -6.58 -12.93
CA LEU A 233 18.84 -6.68 -14.39
C LEU A 233 17.52 -7.29 -14.88
N MET A 234 17.01 -8.32 -14.20
CA MET A 234 15.70 -8.90 -14.51
C MET A 234 14.59 -7.89 -14.29
N LEU A 235 14.61 -7.17 -13.17
CA LEU A 235 13.60 -6.15 -12.88
C LEU A 235 13.65 -4.98 -13.88
N GLU A 236 14.85 -4.55 -14.26
CA GLU A 236 15.05 -3.53 -15.30
C GLU A 236 14.45 -3.96 -16.64
N LYS A 237 14.71 -5.21 -17.04
CA LYS A 237 14.14 -5.81 -18.25
C LYS A 237 12.62 -5.91 -18.17
N ASP A 238 12.07 -6.33 -17.03
CA ASP A 238 10.62 -6.45 -16.83
C ASP A 238 9.94 -5.08 -16.94
N ILE A 239 10.52 -4.04 -16.31
CA ILE A 239 10.04 -2.66 -16.42
C ILE A 239 10.07 -2.19 -17.88
N GLY A 240 11.20 -2.39 -18.58
CA GLY A 240 11.33 -2.02 -19.99
C GLY A 240 10.31 -2.72 -20.89
N LEU A 241 10.08 -4.01 -20.68
CA LEU A 241 9.10 -4.79 -21.42
C LEU A 241 7.67 -4.26 -21.21
N GLU A 242 7.28 -3.97 -19.97
CA GLU A 242 5.95 -3.42 -19.69
C GLU A 242 5.80 -1.99 -20.23
N MET A 243 6.86 -1.18 -20.21
CA MET A 243 6.86 0.15 -20.81
C MET A 243 6.69 0.11 -22.32
N ASP A 244 7.37 -0.82 -23.00
CA ASP A 244 7.22 -0.98 -24.44
C ASP A 244 5.84 -1.52 -24.82
N LYS A 245 5.29 -2.47 -24.05
CA LYS A 245 3.89 -2.90 -24.20
C LYS A 245 2.94 -1.71 -24.04
N ALA A 246 3.16 -0.85 -23.04
CA ALA A 246 2.34 0.34 -22.83
C ALA A 246 2.44 1.36 -23.97
N ARG A 247 3.60 1.47 -24.65
CA ARG A 247 3.77 2.31 -25.85
C ARG A 247 3.00 1.80 -27.07
N HIS A 248 2.87 0.48 -27.20
CA HIS A 248 2.19 -0.16 -28.34
C HIS A 248 0.68 -0.36 -28.12
N ARG A 249 0.16 -0.18 -26.90
CA ARG A 249 -1.29 -0.09 -26.68
C ARG A 249 -1.83 1.15 -27.39
N SER A 250 -2.86 0.96 -28.22
CA SER A 250 -3.57 2.04 -28.93
C SER A 250 -3.85 3.23 -28.00
N PRO A 251 -3.82 4.48 -28.48
CA PRO A 251 -3.91 5.69 -27.65
C PRO A 251 -5.33 5.96 -27.10
N CYS A 252 -5.98 4.95 -26.50
CA CYS A 252 -7.25 5.11 -25.79
C CYS A 252 -7.06 5.43 -24.29
N SER A 253 -5.84 5.38 -23.76
CA SER A 253 -5.53 5.94 -22.43
C SER A 253 -4.06 6.26 -22.33
N ARG A 254 -3.59 7.23 -23.12
CA ARG A 254 -2.35 7.93 -22.75
C ARG A 254 -2.59 8.40 -21.33
N MET A 255 -1.92 7.78 -20.34
CA MET A 255 -1.87 8.30 -18.97
C MET A 255 -1.36 9.72 -19.11
N GLN A 256 -2.30 10.66 -19.18
CA GLN A 256 -2.04 12.04 -18.84
C GLN A 256 -1.40 11.92 -17.47
N THR A 257 -0.23 12.53 -17.30
CA THR A 257 0.17 13.04 -15.98
C THR A 257 -1.11 13.51 -15.32
N GLU A 258 -1.57 12.84 -14.25
CA GLU A 258 -2.91 13.03 -13.68
C GLU A 258 -3.05 14.52 -13.36
N THR A 259 -3.56 15.28 -14.32
CA THR A 259 -3.68 16.72 -14.19
C THR A 259 -5.05 16.86 -13.59
N TYR A 260 -5.11 16.58 -12.29
CA TYR A 260 -6.33 16.67 -11.53
C TYR A 260 -6.90 18.07 -11.69
N GLU A 261 -8.22 18.16 -11.77
CA GLU A 261 -8.91 19.44 -11.74
C GLU A 261 -8.46 20.22 -10.50
N GLN A 262 -8.36 21.54 -10.58
CA GLN A 262 -7.90 22.38 -9.45
C GLN A 262 -8.70 22.11 -8.17
N LYS A 263 -9.99 21.82 -8.32
CA LYS A 263 -10.90 21.43 -7.23
C LYS A 263 -10.52 20.11 -6.58
N GLU A 264 -10.17 19.10 -7.37
CA GLU A 264 -9.69 17.81 -6.85
C GLU A 264 -8.34 17.94 -6.16
N ASN A 265 -7.41 18.76 -6.69
CA ASN A 265 -6.15 19.05 -6.03
C ASN A 265 -6.35 19.74 -4.67
N TYR A 266 -7.29 20.70 -4.59
CA TYR A 266 -7.64 21.35 -3.33
C TYR A 266 -8.19 20.33 -2.31
N TRP A 267 -9.14 19.48 -2.69
CA TRP A 267 -9.68 18.46 -1.80
C TRP A 267 -8.64 17.45 -1.33
N ARG A 268 -7.75 17.02 -2.22
CA ARG A 268 -6.63 16.14 -1.85
C ARG A 268 -5.71 16.81 -0.83
N THR A 269 -5.45 18.09 -0.97
CA THR A 269 -4.62 18.86 -0.03
C THR A 269 -5.28 19.02 1.35
N MET A 270 -6.61 19.17 1.38
CA MET A 270 -7.39 19.32 2.61
C MET A 270 -7.82 18.00 3.26
N SER A 271 -7.50 16.87 2.64
CA SER A 271 -8.00 15.59 3.09
C SER A 271 -7.31 15.05 4.34
N ILE A 272 -7.98 14.11 5.00
CA ILE A 272 -7.50 13.38 6.16
C ILE A 272 -7.37 11.89 5.81
N ASP A 273 -6.31 11.26 6.31
CA ASP A 273 -6.01 9.84 6.07
C ASP A 273 -6.48 8.95 7.23
N TYR A 274 -6.81 7.70 6.91
CA TYR A 274 -7.31 6.70 7.87
C TYR A 274 -6.27 6.41 8.96
N GLU A 275 -6.65 6.12 10.19
CA GLU A 275 -5.68 5.64 11.18
C GLU A 275 -5.08 4.29 10.75
N GLN A 276 -5.94 3.33 10.41
CA GLN A 276 -5.55 1.97 10.03
C GLN A 276 -6.35 1.47 8.82
N ARG A 277 -5.70 0.66 7.99
CA ARG A 277 -6.27 0.13 6.74
C ARG A 277 -6.56 -1.36 6.76
N TYR A 278 -5.91 -2.09 7.66
CA TYR A 278 -6.12 -3.52 7.81
C TYR A 278 -6.50 -3.80 9.24
N ILE A 279 -7.81 -3.83 9.42
CA ILE A 279 -8.45 -4.19 10.67
C ILE A 279 -9.10 -5.56 10.58
N GLY A 280 -9.44 -5.98 9.36
CA GLY A 280 -9.90 -7.32 9.05
C GLY A 280 -10.12 -7.47 7.55
N HIS A 281 -10.70 -8.60 7.17
CA HIS A 281 -11.07 -8.90 5.81
C HIS A 281 -12.48 -9.47 5.81
N CYS A 282 -13.32 -9.00 4.88
CA CYS A 282 -14.63 -9.56 4.66
C CYS A 282 -14.57 -10.68 3.62
N ASN A 283 -15.29 -11.79 3.83
CA ASN A 283 -15.32 -12.96 2.95
C ASN A 283 -15.48 -12.57 1.46
N THR A 284 -14.51 -12.83 0.57
CA THR A 284 -14.59 -12.44 -0.85
C THR A 284 -15.76 -13.04 -1.64
N LYS A 285 -16.44 -14.08 -1.13
CA LYS A 285 -17.49 -14.81 -1.85
C LYS A 285 -18.89 -14.24 -1.67
N THR A 286 -19.11 -13.30 -0.75
CA THR A 286 -20.44 -12.73 -0.50
C THR A 286 -20.55 -11.32 -1.08
N ASP A 287 -21.76 -10.85 -1.36
CA ASP A 287 -21.96 -9.46 -1.81
C ASP A 287 -22.07 -8.50 -0.62
N ILE A 288 -22.60 -8.97 0.51
CA ILE A 288 -22.74 -8.19 1.74
C ILE A 288 -21.43 -8.25 2.54
N LYS A 289 -20.98 -7.07 2.96
CA LYS A 289 -19.69 -6.83 3.59
C LYS A 289 -19.87 -5.84 4.74
N GLU A 290 -20.06 -6.35 5.96
CA GLU A 290 -20.31 -5.52 7.14
C GLU A 290 -19.12 -5.57 8.10
N ALA A 291 -18.85 -4.45 8.75
CA ALA A 291 -17.85 -4.34 9.80
C ALA A 291 -18.46 -3.49 10.92
N ASN A 292 -18.61 -4.04 12.12
CA ASN A 292 -19.30 -3.34 13.20
C ASN A 292 -18.55 -3.45 14.54
N TYR A 293 -18.72 -2.46 15.41
CA TYR A 293 -18.15 -2.46 16.75
C TYR A 293 -18.93 -3.42 17.67
N LEU A 294 -18.20 -4.13 18.54
CA LEU A 294 -18.73 -4.88 19.67
C LEU A 294 -18.13 -4.33 20.97
N GLY A 295 -18.77 -3.28 21.51
CA GLY A 295 -18.36 -2.68 22.79
C GLY A 295 -17.04 -1.92 22.72
N ASP A 296 -16.36 -1.85 23.88
CA ASP A 296 -15.19 -1.00 24.13
C ASP A 296 -13.98 -1.36 23.23
N SER A 297 -13.95 -0.78 22.03
CA SER A 297 -12.84 -0.81 21.07
C SER A 297 -12.58 -2.12 20.33
N ASN A 298 -13.50 -3.10 20.38
CA ASN A 298 -13.43 -4.29 19.54
C ASN A 298 -14.40 -4.16 18.36
N TYR A 299 -14.02 -4.70 17.20
CA TYR A 299 -14.89 -4.78 16.02
C TYR A 299 -14.87 -6.18 15.42
N ILE A 300 -16.00 -6.61 14.85
CA ILE A 300 -16.12 -7.84 14.06
C ILE A 300 -16.38 -7.47 12.61
N VAL A 301 -15.76 -8.25 11.74
CA VAL A 301 -15.95 -8.20 10.30
C VAL A 301 -16.69 -9.45 9.86
N ALA A 302 -17.94 -9.30 9.42
CA ALA A 302 -18.77 -10.41 8.99
C ALA A 302 -19.34 -10.16 7.59
N GLY A 303 -19.28 -11.17 6.72
CA GLY A 303 -20.01 -11.17 5.45
C GLY A 303 -21.28 -11.98 5.62
N TYR A 304 -22.45 -11.33 5.57
CA TYR A 304 -23.73 -12.04 5.65
C TYR A 304 -24.10 -12.67 4.30
N VAL A 305 -24.75 -13.83 4.33
CA VAL A 305 -25.34 -14.49 3.17
C VAL A 305 -26.85 -14.33 3.28
N CYS A 306 -27.47 -13.53 2.42
CA CYS A 306 -28.91 -13.62 2.18
C CYS A 306 -29.14 -14.51 0.96
N TYR A 307 -29.26 -15.82 1.17
CA TYR A 307 -30.06 -16.64 0.25
C TYR A 307 -31.38 -16.93 0.97
N HIS A 308 -32.47 -16.49 0.36
CA HIS A 308 -33.81 -16.94 0.72
C HIS A 308 -33.88 -18.46 0.62
N VAL A 309 -34.53 -19.06 1.63
CA VAL A 309 -35.01 -20.45 1.66
C VAL A 309 -36.01 -20.70 0.53
#